data_AF-A0A0F9CFI0-F1
#
_entry.id   AF-A0A0F9CFI0-F1
#
_cell.length_a   1.000
_cell.length_b   1.000
_cell.length_c   1.000
_cell.angle_alpha   90.00
_cell.angle_beta   90.00
_cell.angle_gamma   90.00
#
_symmetry.space_group_name_H-M   'P 1'
#
loop_
_entity.id
_entity.type
_entity.pdbx_description
1 polymer ?
#
loop_
_entity_poly.entity_id
_entity_poly.type
_entity_poly.pdbx_seq_one_letter_code
_entity_poly.pdbx_strand_id
1 'polypeptide(L)' 'MPKGTRVHRCVDMLVSKGMSKGRAIATCQESTNQSFATGKTLRKKRAKSKK' A
#
# COMPACT_ATOMS: atom_id res chain seq x y z
N MET A 1 10.40 -2.64 -6.55
CA MET A 1 8.95 -2.90 -6.50
C MET A 1 8.69 -4.30 -7.03
N PRO A 2 8.19 -5.24 -6.22
CA PRO A 2 7.71 -6.52 -6.74
C PRO A 2 6.46 -6.26 -7.58
N LYS A 3 6.64 -6.35 -8.90
CA LYS A 3 5.55 -6.34 -9.88
C LYS A 3 4.66 -7.56 -9.62
N GLY A 4 3.34 -7.36 -9.63
CA GLY A 4 2.36 -8.44 -9.42
C GLY A 4 1.70 -8.50 -8.03
N THR A 5 2.07 -7.61 -7.11
CA THR A 5 1.42 -7.52 -5.79
C THR A 5 0.08 -6.78 -5.86
N ARG A 6 -0.81 -7.03 -4.88
CA ARG A 6 -2.14 -6.40 -4.85
C ARG A 6 -2.02 -4.88 -4.74
N VAL A 7 -1.05 -4.41 -3.94
CA VAL A 7 -0.75 -2.98 -3.80
C VAL A 7 -0.30 -2.36 -5.13
N HIS A 8 0.46 -3.09 -5.95
CA HIS A 8 0.90 -2.60 -7.26
C HIS A 8 -0.27 -2.43 -8.22
N ARG A 9 -1.15 -3.43 -8.32
CA ARG A 9 -2.35 -3.36 -9.17
C ARG A 9 -3.30 -2.23 -8.74
N CYS A 10 -3.46 -2.06 -7.42
CA CYS A 10 -4.28 -0.99 -6.87
C CYS A 10 -3.70 0.39 -7.21
N VAL A 11 -2.38 0.60 -7.04
CA VAL A 11 -1.75 1.89 -7.36
C VAL A 11 -1.85 2.19 -8.84
N ASP A 12 -1.60 1.20 -9.71
CA ASP A 12 -1.68 1.36 -11.15
C ASP A 12 -3.10 1.77 -11.61
N MET A 13 -4.12 1.14 -11.04
CA MET A 13 -5.52 1.47 -11.28
C MET A 13 -5.84 2.90 -10.83
N LEU A 14 -5.42 3.32 -9.63
CA LEU A 14 -5.70 4.65 -9.12
C LEU A 14 -4.94 5.75 -9.88
N VAL A 15 -3.69 5.48 -10.26
CA VAL A 15 -2.89 6.40 -11.09
C VAL A 15 -3.51 6.55 -12.47
N SER A 16 -3.99 5.46 -13.09
CA SER A 16 -4.73 5.51 -14.36
C SER A 16 -6.05 6.29 -14.25
N LYS A 17 -6.63 6.41 -13.05
CA LYS A 17 -7.79 7.27 -12.78
C LYS A 17 -7.44 8.74 -12.51
N GLY A 18 -6.17 9.13 -12.64
CA GLY A 18 -5.70 10.49 -12.40
C GLY A 18 -5.35 10.79 -10.94
N MET A 19 -5.30 9.79 -10.05
CA MET A 19 -4.86 10.00 -8.67
C MET A 19 -3.35 10.17 -8.60
N SER A 20 -2.89 11.11 -7.78
CA SER A 20 -1.47 11.32 -7.51
C SER A 20 -0.83 10.05 -6.93
N LYS A 21 0.33 9.66 -7.48
CA LYS A 21 1.03 8.41 -7.12
C LYS A 21 1.24 8.23 -5.61
N GLY A 22 1.61 9.29 -4.90
CA GLY A 22 1.77 9.25 -3.44
C GLY A 22 0.48 8.92 -2.68
N ARG A 23 -0.65 9.52 -3.10
CA ARG A 23 -1.97 9.26 -2.50
C ARG A 23 -2.46 7.85 -2.82
N ALA A 24 -2.29 7.41 -4.08
CA ALA A 24 -2.60 6.06 -4.51
C ALA A 24 -1.81 5.01 -3.69
N ILE A 25 -0.51 5.24 -3.46
CA ILE A 25 0.32 4.37 -2.64
C ILE A 25 -0.23 4.27 -1.22
N ALA A 26 -0.50 5.39 -0.55
CA ALA A 26 -1.03 5.38 0.82
C ALA A 26 -2.37 4.64 0.92
N THR A 27 -3.32 4.95 0.03
CA THR A 27 -4.65 4.30 -0.02
C THR A 27 -4.53 2.80 -0.27
N CYS A 28 -3.70 2.39 -1.24
CA CYS A 28 -3.54 0.99 -1.57
C CYS A 28 -2.77 0.21 -0.51
N GLN A 29 -1.80 0.83 0.16
CA GLN A 29 -1.08 0.22 1.27
C GLN A 29 -2.02 -0.09 2.43
N GLU A 30 -2.93 0.84 2.77
CA GLU A 30 -3.94 0.64 3.81
C GLU A 30 -4.97 -0.42 3.42
N SER A 31 -5.51 -0.34 2.21
CA SER A 31 -6.53 -1.27 1.71
C SER A 31 -6.01 -2.70 1.54
N THR A 32 -4.81 -2.87 0.98
CA THR A 32 -4.23 -4.19 0.70
C THR A 32 -3.40 -4.75 1.85
N ASN A 33 -3.15 -3.92 2.86
CA ASN A 33 -2.26 -4.19 3.98
C ASN A 33 -0.88 -4.71 3.54
N GLN A 34 -0.38 -4.23 2.39
CA GLN A 34 0.89 -4.60 1.78
C GLN A 34 1.75 -3.36 1.57
N SER A 35 3.06 -3.49 1.79
CA SER A 35 4.02 -2.44 1.49
C SER A 35 4.21 -2.31 -0.01
N PHE A 36 4.08 -1.09 -0.54
CA PHE A 36 4.33 -0.81 -1.95
C PHE A 36 5.78 -1.08 -2.37
N ALA A 37 6.73 -0.83 -1.46
CA ALA A 37 8.16 -1.02 -1.73
C ALA A 37 8.53 -2.52 -1.84
N THR A 38 8.03 -3.34 -0.92
CA THR A 38 8.48 -4.73 -0.74
C THR A 38 7.44 -5.79 -1.06
N GLY A 39 6.17 -5.41 -1.30
CA GLY A 39 5.07 -6.34 -1.55
C GLY A 39 4.63 -7.17 -0.34
N LYS A 40 5.37 -7.09 0.76
CA LYS A 40 5.13 -7.85 1.99
C LYS A 40 4.00 -7.22 2.76
N THR A 41 3.29 -8.00 3.56
CA THR A 41 2.28 -7.45 4.46
C THR A 41 2.90 -6.39 5.36
N LEU A 42 2.20 -5.27 5.54
CA LEU A 42 2.60 -4.28 6.51
C LEU A 42 2.54 -4.99 7.87
N ARG A 43 3.68 -5.08 8.57
CA ARG A 43 3.66 -5.52 9.96
C ARG A 43 2.66 -4.61 10.65
N LYS A 44 1.55 -5.16 11.15
CA LYS A 44 0.68 -4.45 12.10
C LYS A 44 1.62 -3.80 13.08
N LYS A 45 1.63 -2.47 13.18
CA LYS A 45 2.22 -1.80 14.34
C LYS A 45 1.59 -2.52 15.52
N ARG A 46 2.36 -3.36 16.23
CA ARG A 46 1.96 -3.87 17.54
C ARG A 46 1.45 -2.62 18.25
N ALA A 47 0.16 -2.64 18.60
CA ALA A 47 -0.50 -1.52 19.25
C ALA A 47 0.49 -0.97 20.26
N LYS A 48 0.81 0.33 20.19
CA LYS A 48 1.60 0.95 21.25
C LYS A 48 0.81 0.66 22.52
N SER A 49 1.30 -0.27 23.32
CA SER A 49 0.91 -0.43 24.71
C SER A 49 1.17 0.94 25.32
N LYS A 50 0.11 1.75 25.47
CA LYS A 50 0.13 2.83 26.43
C LYS A 50 0.29 2.12 27.77
N LYS A 51 1.51 2.18 28.29
CA LYS A 51 1.83 1.79 29.66
C LYS A 51 1.68 3.05 30.51
#